data_AF-A0A4R2S0I4-F1
#
_entry.id   AF-A0A4R2S0I4-F1
#
_cell.length_a   1.000
_cell.length_b   1.000
_cell.length_c   1.000
_cell.angle_alpha   90.00
_cell.angle_beta   90.00
_cell.angle_gamma   90.00
#
_symmetry.space_group_name_H-M   'P 1'
#
loop_
_entity.id
_entity.type
_entity.pdbx_description
1 polymer ?
#
loop_
_entity_poly.entity_id
_entity_poly.type
_entity_poly.pdbx_seq_one_letter_code
_entity_poly.pdbx_strand_id
1 'polypeptide(L)' 'MHVRKISDKGQIVIPSEIRRKLEMNEGDQIAFIETKKGNLLLVNVNKIMIDEVQEL' A
#
# COMPACT_ATOMS: atom_id res chain seq x y z
N MET A 1 5.47 13.05 -7.10
CA MET A 1 4.03 12.97 -6.75
C MET A 1 3.32 12.34 -7.93
N HIS A 2 2.69 11.17 -7.74
CA HIS A 2 1.98 10.47 -8.81
C HIS A 2 0.47 10.62 -8.58
N VAL A 3 -0.22 11.24 -9.54
CA VAL A 3 -1.68 11.37 -9.51
C VAL A 3 -2.28 10.30 -10.42
N ARG A 4 -3.33 9.62 -9.94
CA ARG A 4 -4.08 8.60 -10.69
C ARG A 4 -5.57 8.82 -10.47
N LYS A 5 -6.35 8.53 -11.52
CA LYS A 5 -7.80 8.48 -11.41
C LYS A 5 -8.20 7.14 -10.78
N ILE A 6 -9.29 7.16 -10.02
CA ILE A 6 -10.00 5.95 -9.64
C ILE A 6 -10.73 5.45 -10.89
N SER A 7 -10.62 4.15 -11.17
CA SER A 7 -11.39 3.52 -12.25
C SER A 7 -12.89 3.51 -11.93
N ASP A 8 -13.71 3.19 -12.93
CA ASP A 8 -15.14 2.95 -12.79
C ASP A 8 -15.50 1.90 -11.72
N LYS A 9 -14.61 0.93 -11.51
CA LYS A 9 -14.75 -0.13 -10.50
C LYS A 9 -14.16 0.23 -9.13
N GLY A 10 -13.74 1.48 -8.91
CA GLY A 10 -13.16 1.89 -7.63
C GLY A 10 -11.69 1.50 -7.43
N GLN A 11 -11.02 0.94 -8.45
CA GLN A 11 -9.62 0.52 -8.36
C GLN A 11 -8.68 1.70 -8.62
N ILE A 12 -7.58 1.77 -7.86
CA ILE A 12 -6.43 2.64 -8.13
C ILE A 12 -5.21 1.80 -8.50
N VAL A 13 -4.49 2.23 -9.53
CA VAL A 13 -3.27 1.53 -9.98
C VAL A 13 -2.07 2.14 -9.29
N ILE A 14 -1.33 1.32 -8.53
CA ILE A 14 -0.06 1.72 -7.93
C ILE A 14 1.02 1.71 -9.02
N PRO A 15 1.67 2.85 -9.32
CA PRO A 15 2.73 2.91 -10.32
C PRO A 15 3.85 1.91 -10.05
N SER A 16 4.43 1.34 -11.10
CA SER A 16 5.50 0.33 -11.02
C SER A 16 6.70 0.80 -10.21
N GLU A 17 7.05 2.08 -10.29
CA GLU A 17 8.12 2.70 -9.51
C GLU A 17 7.88 2.62 -7.99
N ILE A 18 6.63 2.88 -7.55
CA ILE A 18 6.25 2.80 -6.14
C ILE A 18 6.22 1.35 -5.69
N ARG A 19 5.63 0.45 -6.50
CA ARG A 19 5.62 -0.99 -6.19
C ARG A 19 7.02 -1.54 -6.01
N ARG A 20 7.95 -1.23 -6.91
CA ARG A 20 9.35 -1.65 -6.82
C ARG A 20 10.04 -1.08 -5.56
N LYS A 21 9.84 0.20 -5.27
CA LYS A 21 10.46 0.85 -4.11
C LYS A 21 9.96 0.27 -2.78
N LEU A 22 8.69 -0.10 -2.72
CA LEU A 22 8.06 -0.66 -1.52
C LEU A 22 8.03 -2.19 -1.51
N GLU A 23 8.62 -2.83 -2.53
CA GLU A 23 8.67 -4.28 -2.72
C GLU A 23 7.29 -4.94 -2.70
N MET A 24 6.30 -4.28 -3.31
CA MET A 24 4.93 -4.76 -3.41
C MET A 24 4.78 -5.72 -4.58
N ASN A 25 4.28 -6.92 -4.29
CA ASN A 25 4.08 -8.00 -5.25
C ASN A 25 2.59 -8.28 -5.50
N GLU A 26 2.32 -9.06 -6.54
CA GLU A 26 0.97 -9.58 -6.76
C GLU A 26 0.58 -10.54 -5.63
N GLY A 27 -0.63 -10.38 -5.11
CA GLY A 27 -1.14 -11.16 -3.98
C GLY A 27 -0.89 -10.55 -2.61
N ASP A 28 -0.06 -9.50 -2.50
CA ASP A 28 0.16 -8.79 -1.24
C ASP A 28 -1.15 -8.18 -0.70
N GLN A 29 -1.35 -8.32 0.61
CA GLN A 29 -2.50 -7.75 1.30
C GLN A 29 -2.20 -6.32 1.75
N ILE A 30 -3.04 -5.39 1.32
CA ILE A 30 -2.91 -3.97 1.63
C ILE A 30 -4.00 -3.54 2.60
N ALA A 31 -3.61 -3.02 3.75
CA ALA A 31 -4.52 -2.39 4.71
C ALA A 31 -4.79 -0.94 4.31
N PHE A 32 -6.06 -0.55 4.44
CA PHE A 32 -6.56 0.80 4.20
C PHE A 32 -6.89 1.43 5.56
N ILE A 33 -6.10 2.43 5.97
CA ILE A 33 -6.25 3.06 7.29
C ILE A 33 -6.57 4.53 7.10
N GLU A 34 -7.73 4.95 7.61
CA GLU A 34 -8.09 6.36 7.65
C GLU A 34 -7.38 7.05 8.82
N THR A 35 -6.63 8.10 8.51
CA THR A 35 -5.99 8.94 9.52
C THR A 35 -6.98 9.97 10.07
N LYS A 36 -6.75 10.46 11.29
CA LYS A 36 -7.56 11.54 11.90
C LYS A 36 -7.66 12.83 11.07
N LYS A 37 -6.82 12.99 10.06
CA LYS A 37 -6.79 14.14 9.14
C LYS A 37 -7.56 13.89 7.84
N GLY A 38 -8.27 12.77 7.71
CA GLY A 38 -9.00 12.39 6.50
C GLY A 38 -8.12 11.88 5.35
N ASN A 39 -6.83 11.63 5.62
CA ASN A 39 -5.95 11.00 4.63
C ASN A 39 -6.04 9.48 4.74
N LEU A 40 -5.93 8.79 3.61
CA LEU A 40 -5.86 7.35 3.52
C LEU A 40 -4.40 6.89 3.49
N LEU A 41 -4.00 6.07 4.46
CA LEU A 41 -2.72 5.38 4.48
C LEU A 41 -2.89 3.96 3.96
N LEU A 42 -2.01 3.57 3.03
CA LEU A 42 -1.95 2.20 2.49
C LEU A 42 -0.71 1.52 3.06
N VAL A 43 -0.90 0.35 3.67
CA VAL A 43 0.20 -0.39 4.30
C VAL A 43 0.21 -1.84 3.85
N ASN A 44 1.38 -2.35 3.48
CA ASN A 44 1.57 -3.76 3.15
C ASN A 44 1.60 -4.59 4.43
N VAL A 45 0.57 -5.40 4.67
CA VAL A 45 0.41 -6.18 5.91
C VAL A 45 1.43 -7.30 6.00
N ASN A 46 1.72 -7.94 4.87
CA ASN A 46 2.70 -9.02 4.81
C ASN A 46 4.10 -8.54 5.22
N LYS A 47 4.45 -7.29 4.91
CA LYS A 47 5.75 -6.71 5.25
C LYS A 47 5.88 -6.31 6.72
N ILE A 48 4.83 -5.70 7.30
CA ILE A 48 4.81 -5.32 8.73
C ILE A 48 5.13 -6.54 9.60
N MET A 49 4.47 -7.67 9.31
CA MET A 49 4.62 -8.87 10.12
C MET A 49 6.03 -9.47 10.03
N ILE A 50 6.73 -9.31 8.89
CA ILE A 50 8.10 -9.77 8.73
C ILE A 50 9.06 -8.86 9.51
N ASP A 51 8.89 -7.55 9.41
CA ASP A 51 9.75 -6.58 10.09
C ASP A 51 9.62 -6.72 11.63
N GLU A 52 8.40 -6.87 12.16
CA GLU A 52 8.16 -7.08 13.59
C GLU A 52 8.76 -8.41 14.11
N VAL A 53 8.78 -9.46 13.29
CA VAL A 53 9.37 -10.75 13.66
C VAL A 53 10.90 -10.72 13.60
N GLN A 54 11.49 -9.91 12.71
CA GLN A 54 12.95 -9.79 12.56
C GLN A 54 13.59 -8.88 13.63
N GLU A 55 12.81 -8.01 14.27
CA GLU A 55 13.26 -7.14 15.38
C GLU A 55 13.13 -7.80 16.77
N LEU A 56 12.63 -9.04 16.86
CA LEU A 56 12.59 -9.86 18.08
C LEU A 56 13.86 -10.71 18.25
#